data_AF-A0A9K3EJ31-F1
#
_entry.id   AF-A0A9K3EJ31-F1
#
_cell.length_a   1.000
_cell.length_b   1.000
_cell.length_c   1.000
_cell.angle_alpha   90.00
_cell.angle_beta   90.00
_cell.angle_gamma   90.00
#
_symmetry.space_group_name_H-M   'P 1'
#
loop_
_entity.id
_entity.type
_entity.pdbx_description
1 polymer ?
#
loop_
_entity_poly.entity_id
_entity_poly.type
_entity_poly.pdbx_seq_one_letter_code
_entity_poly.pdbx_strand_id
1 'polypeptide(L)'
;MPSLVDLQARTGTDDVDYEVTLVDRRTDKELQHLEERVSNISLECQATGMSQIISRLVVKIAVIVVAHMGGPVNDVDEMSRRWTTRSYELRNTLKTIPLGSIDCGLSRHRALLFKVLNVFASLSGISF
;
A
#
# COMPACT_ATOMS: atom_id res chain seq x y z
N MET A 1 0.29 8.08 20.01
CA MET A 1 -0.56 7.91 18.81
C MET A 1 -1.98 7.61 19.29
N PRO A 2 -3.03 8.22 18.70
CA PRO A 2 -4.42 7.96 19.09
C PRO A 2 -4.82 6.52 18.75
N SER A 3 -5.75 5.93 19.51
CA SER A 3 -6.26 4.60 19.21
C SER A 3 -7.20 4.62 17.99
N LEU A 4 -7.43 3.47 17.37
CA LEU A 4 -8.34 3.35 16.23
C LEU A 4 -9.78 3.77 16.60
N VAL A 5 -10.17 3.53 17.85
CA VAL A 5 -11.46 3.95 18.42
C VAL A 5 -11.55 5.47 18.52
N ASP A 6 -10.47 6.13 18.96
CA ASP A 6 -10.41 7.60 19.04
C ASP A 6 -10.46 8.27 17.67
N LEU A 7 -9.88 7.61 16.65
CA LEU A 7 -9.89 8.10 15.28
C LEU A 7 -11.28 7.96 14.66
N GLN A 8 -11.98 6.85 14.90
CA GLN A 8 -13.37 6.64 14.47
C GLN A 8 -14.36 7.55 15.21
N ALA A 9 -14.11 7.89 16.47
CA ALA A 9 -14.95 8.82 17.22
C ALA A 9 -14.86 10.27 16.69
N ARG A 10 -13.74 10.63 16.03
CA ARG A 10 -13.49 11.97 15.50
C ARG A 10 -13.99 12.21 14.07
N THR A 11 -14.41 11.17 13.35
CA THR A 11 -14.98 11.33 12.00
C THR A 11 -16.37 11.96 11.98
N GLY A 12 -16.93 12.34 13.14
CA GLY A 12 -18.28 12.88 13.27
C GLY A 12 -18.40 14.37 13.60
N THR A 13 -17.31 15.09 13.93
CA THR A 13 -17.42 16.43 14.55
C THR A 13 -16.74 17.60 13.84
N ASP A 14 -15.91 17.37 12.82
CA ASP A 14 -15.29 18.47 12.06
C ASP A 14 -15.42 18.24 10.56
N ASP A 15 -15.71 19.31 9.81
CA ASP A 15 -15.87 19.42 8.35
C ASP A 15 -14.57 19.16 7.56
N VAL A 16 -13.75 18.22 8.04
CA VAL A 16 -12.50 17.79 7.42
C VAL A 16 -12.61 16.32 7.11
N ASP A 17 -12.60 15.99 5.81
CA ASP A 17 -12.63 14.61 5.33
C ASP A 17 -11.31 13.90 5.67
N TYR A 18 -11.25 13.32 6.87
CA TYR A 18 -10.11 12.50 7.30
C TYR A 18 -10.24 11.11 6.69
N GLU A 19 -9.35 10.81 5.76
CA GLU A 19 -9.24 9.46 5.23
C GLU A 19 -8.21 8.64 6.03
N VAL A 20 -8.69 7.55 6.64
CA VAL A 20 -7.90 6.61 7.44
C VAL A 20 -7.65 5.33 6.64
N THR A 21 -6.38 5.02 6.41
CA THR A 21 -5.95 3.75 5.83
C THR A 21 -5.38 2.85 6.93
N LEU A 22 -5.92 1.64 7.05
CA LEU A 22 -5.45 0.64 8.01
C LEU A 22 -4.28 -0.13 7.43
N VAL A 23 -3.19 -0.24 8.19
CA VAL A 23 -2.07 -1.14 7.88
C VAL A 23 -2.05 -2.24 8.94
N ASP A 24 -2.76 -3.33 8.69
CA ASP A 24 -2.78 -4.48 9.58
C ASP A 24 -2.36 -5.75 8.83
N ARG A 25 -1.11 -6.16 9.05
CA ARG A 25 -0.53 -7.37 8.45
C ARG A 25 -1.24 -8.66 8.85
N ARG A 26 -1.99 -8.70 9.96
CA ARG A 26 -2.64 -9.94 10.42
C ARG A 26 -3.96 -10.20 9.71
N THR A 27 -4.67 -9.14 9.36
CA THR A 27 -6.02 -9.22 8.76
C THR A 27 -6.01 -8.95 7.26
N ASP A 28 -5.07 -8.14 6.77
CA ASP A 28 -4.95 -7.79 5.35
C ASP A 28 -4.14 -8.86 4.58
N LYS A 29 -4.85 -9.85 4.04
CA LYS A 29 -4.25 -10.93 3.23
C LYS A 29 -3.61 -10.42 1.93
N GLU A 30 -4.17 -9.37 1.35
CA GLU A 30 -3.61 -8.78 0.13
C GLU A 30 -2.26 -8.13 0.42
N LEU A 31 -2.14 -7.46 1.58
CA LEU A 31 -0.85 -6.93 2.04
C LEU A 31 0.18 -8.04 2.27
N GLN A 32 -0.22 -9.16 2.88
CA GLN A 32 0.69 -10.31 3.05
C GLN A 32 1.18 -10.87 1.71
N HIS A 33 0.30 -10.99 0.72
CA HIS A 33 0.68 -11.47 -0.61
C HIS A 33 1.64 -10.51 -1.31
N LEU A 34 1.46 -9.18 -1.15
CA LEU A 34 2.41 -8.18 -1.65
C LEU A 34 3.77 -8.29 -0.95
N GLU A 35 3.80 -8.49 0.36
CA GLU A 35 5.02 -8.71 1.14
C GLU A 35 5.75 -9.99 0.68
N GLU A 36 5.04 -11.10 0.47
CA GLU A 36 5.59 -12.35 -0.05
C GLU A 36 6.21 -12.18 -1.45
N ARG A 37 5.54 -11.44 -2.35
CA ARG A 37 6.09 -11.10 -3.68
C ARG A 37 7.38 -10.30 -3.57
N VAL A 38 7.46 -9.36 -2.63
CA VAL A 38 8.67 -8.57 -2.38
C VAL A 38 9.80 -9.46 -1.83
N SER A 39 9.49 -10.39 -0.92
CA SER A 39 10.47 -11.38 -0.43
C SER A 39 11.02 -12.24 -1.56
N ASN A 40 10.17 -12.76 -2.44
CA ASN A 40 10.61 -13.59 -3.57
C ASN A 40 11.55 -12.82 -4.52
N ILE A 41 11.22 -11.57 -4.84
CA ILE A 41 12.06 -10.71 -5.68
C ILE A 41 13.39 -10.38 -4.99
N SER A 42 13.39 -10.17 -3.67
CA SER A 42 14.62 -9.96 -2.91
C SER A 42 15.56 -11.15 -3.04
N LEU A 43 15.04 -12.36 -2.85
CA LEU A 43 15.82 -13.60 -3.00
C LEU A 43 16.36 -13.76 -4.42
N GLU A 44 15.56 -13.46 -5.44
CA GLU A 44 15.99 -13.45 -6.85
C GLU A 44 17.15 -12.45 -7.08
N CYS A 45 17.04 -11.24 -6.51
CA CYS A 45 18.07 -10.20 -6.63
C CYS A 45 19.37 -10.60 -5.92
N GLN A 46 19.28 -11.29 -4.77
CA GLN A 46 20.44 -11.83 -4.05
C GLN A 46 21.12 -12.96 -4.84
N ALA A 47 20.34 -13.90 -5.39
CA ALA A 47 20.85 -15.02 -6.18
C ALA A 47 21.56 -14.57 -7.47
N THR A 48 21.17 -13.42 -8.02
CA THR A 48 21.78 -12.86 -9.24
C THR A 48 23.15 -12.17 -8.97
N GLY A 49 23.58 -12.04 -7.71
CA GLY A 49 24.98 -11.72 -7.36
C GLY A 49 25.52 -10.36 -7.84
N MET A 50 24.67 -9.33 -7.96
CA MET A 50 25.07 -8.04 -8.54
C MET A 50 25.22 -6.91 -7.51
N SER A 51 26.25 -6.07 -7.70
CA SER A 51 26.61 -4.87 -6.91
C SER A 51 25.49 -3.82 -6.68
N GLN A 52 24.32 -3.95 -7.32
CA GLN A 52 23.21 -2.99 -7.27
C GLN A 52 21.87 -3.63 -6.85
N ILE A 53 21.88 -4.52 -5.85
CA ILE A 53 20.67 -5.19 -5.32
C ILE A 53 19.60 -4.15 -4.92
N ILE A 54 20.02 -3.09 -4.23
CA ILE A 54 19.12 -2.06 -3.67
C ILE A 54 18.34 -1.33 -4.77
N SER A 55 19.04 -0.84 -5.80
CA SER A 55 18.41 -0.10 -6.91
C SER A 55 17.40 -0.97 -7.66
N ARG A 56 17.75 -2.23 -7.94
CA ARG A 56 16.85 -3.17 -8.61
C ARG A 56 15.62 -3.49 -7.76
N LEU A 57 15.81 -3.74 -6.46
CA LEU A 57 14.71 -4.07 -5.57
C LEU A 57 13.73 -2.90 -5.45
N VAL A 58 14.23 -1.67 -5.27
CA VAL A 58 13.41 -0.46 -5.22
C VAL A 58 12.56 -0.30 -6.49
N VAL A 59 13.18 -0.47 -7.67
CA VAL A 59 12.45 -0.41 -8.95
C VAL A 59 11.38 -1.50 -9.03
N LYS A 60 11.68 -2.73 -8.60
CA LYS A 60 10.73 -3.84 -8.61
C LYS A 60 9.56 -3.60 -7.65
N ILE A 61 9.82 -3.06 -6.45
CA ILE A 61 8.77 -2.66 -5.50
C ILE A 61 7.88 -1.59 -6.14
N ALA A 62 8.46 -0.57 -6.79
CA ALA A 62 7.69 0.46 -7.48
C ALA A 62 6.78 -0.14 -8.56
N VAL A 63 7.28 -1.09 -9.35
CA VAL A 63 6.46 -1.81 -10.36
C VAL A 63 5.31 -2.58 -9.71
N ILE A 64 5.54 -3.27 -8.60
CA ILE A 64 4.48 -3.97 -7.84
C ILE A 64 3.40 -2.98 -7.39
N VAL A 65 3.79 -1.87 -6.77
CA VAL A 65 2.86 -0.84 -6.27
C VAL A 65 2.04 -0.26 -7.41
N VAL A 66 2.69 0.05 -8.54
CA VAL A 66 2.00 0.60 -9.71
C VAL A 66 1.01 -0.40 -10.28
N ALA A 67 1.41 -1.67 -10.44
CA ALA A 67 0.54 -2.72 -10.97
C ALA A 67 -0.65 -3.01 -10.04
N HIS A 68 -0.43 -3.02 -8.72
CA HIS A 68 -1.47 -3.30 -7.73
C HIS A 68 -2.51 -2.19 -7.63
N MET A 69 -2.08 -0.92 -7.73
CA MET A 69 -2.94 0.24 -7.48
C MET A 69 -3.53 0.88 -8.76
N GLY A 70 -3.76 0.07 -9.80
CA GLY A 70 -4.51 0.48 -10.99
C GLY A 70 -3.64 0.92 -12.17
N GLY A 71 -2.35 0.62 -12.15
CA GLY A 71 -1.43 0.87 -13.26
C GLY A 71 -1.01 2.34 -13.40
N PRO A 72 -0.45 2.72 -14.56
CA PRO A 72 -0.15 4.11 -14.90
C PRO A 72 -1.42 4.96 -14.94
N VAL A 73 -1.39 6.16 -14.34
CA VAL A 73 -2.52 7.09 -14.34
C VAL A 73 -2.48 7.92 -15.62
N ASN A 74 -3.37 7.61 -16.56
CA ASN A 74 -3.53 8.39 -17.80
C ASN A 74 -4.48 9.57 -17.62
N ASP A 75 -5.47 9.43 -16.74
CA ASP A 75 -6.49 10.41 -16.44
C ASP A 75 -6.71 10.45 -14.92
N VAL A 76 -6.48 11.63 -14.33
CA VAL A 76 -6.56 11.87 -12.88
C VAL A 76 -8.01 11.86 -12.40
N ASP A 77 -8.94 12.37 -13.22
CA ASP A 77 -10.36 12.45 -12.87
C ASP A 77 -11.00 11.06 -12.88
N GLU A 78 -10.66 10.25 -13.90
CA GLU A 78 -11.11 8.86 -13.97
C GLU A 78 -10.57 8.03 -12.80
N MET A 79 -9.30 8.22 -12.43
CA MET A 79 -8.72 7.52 -11.28
C MET A 79 -9.38 7.96 -9.96
N SER A 80 -9.68 9.25 -9.80
CA SER A 80 -10.41 9.77 -8.64
C SER A 80 -11.82 9.18 -8.52
N ARG A 81 -12.55 9.04 -9.64
CA ARG A 81 -13.88 8.40 -9.69
C ARG A 81 -13.83 6.92 -9.29
N ARG A 82 -12.86 6.18 -9.82
CA ARG A 82 -12.65 4.76 -9.47
C ARG A 82 -12.33 4.60 -7.99
N TRP A 83 -11.41 5.41 -7.48
CA TRP A 83 -11.07 5.44 -6.07
C TRP A 83 -12.29 5.78 -5.20
N THR A 84 -13.09 6.79 -5.57
CA THR A 84 -14.29 7.19 -4.81
C THR A 84 -15.29 6.02 -4.72
N THR A 85 -15.52 5.33 -5.84
CA THR A 85 -16.41 4.16 -5.89
C THR A 85 -15.89 3.03 -5.00
N ARG A 86 -14.60 2.67 -5.15
CA ARG A 86 -13.99 1.59 -4.39
C ARG A 86 -13.85 1.87 -2.90
N SER A 87 -13.48 3.09 -2.53
CA SER A 87 -13.38 3.49 -1.13
C SER A 87 -14.76 3.44 -0.45
N TYR A 88 -15.84 3.79 -1.15
CA TYR A 88 -17.19 3.64 -0.64
C TYR A 88 -17.57 2.16 -0.41
N GLU A 89 -17.28 1.27 -1.36
CA GLU A 89 -17.51 -0.18 -1.22
C GLU A 89 -16.75 -0.78 -0.04
N LEU A 90 -15.46 -0.44 0.10
CA LEU A 90 -14.60 -0.92 1.18
C LEU A 90 -15.07 -0.39 2.54
N ARG A 91 -15.42 0.90 2.63
CA ARG A 91 -15.98 1.49 3.85
C ARG A 91 -17.31 0.84 4.24
N ASN A 92 -18.17 0.52 3.27
CA ASN A 92 -19.45 -0.14 3.55
C ASN A 92 -19.27 -1.58 4.06
N THR A 93 -18.27 -2.29 3.55
CA THR A 93 -18.02 -3.71 3.89
C THR A 93 -17.21 -3.88 5.17
N LEU A 94 -16.13 -3.10 5.33
CA LEU A 94 -15.11 -3.31 6.37
C LEU A 94 -15.03 -2.15 7.39
N LYS A 95 -15.83 -1.08 7.22
CA LYS A 95 -15.79 0.17 8.01
C LYS A 95 -14.45 0.91 8.00
N THR A 96 -13.44 0.34 7.37
CA THR A 96 -12.07 0.83 7.28
C THR A 96 -11.52 0.46 5.91
N ILE A 97 -10.49 1.16 5.45
CA ILE A 97 -9.85 0.87 4.16
C ILE A 97 -8.51 0.18 4.44
N PRO A 98 -8.41 -1.15 4.30
CA PRO A 98 -7.14 -1.86 4.39
C PRO A 98 -6.25 -1.53 3.19
N LEU A 99 -4.98 -1.21 3.43
CA LEU A 99 -4.04 -0.73 2.43
C LEU A 99 -3.82 -1.71 1.27
N GLY A 100 -3.78 -3.02 1.57
CA GLY A 100 -3.59 -4.08 0.59
C GLY A 100 -4.80 -4.28 -0.32
N SER A 101 -6.03 -3.98 0.13
CA SER A 101 -7.22 -4.11 -0.71
C SER A 101 -7.49 -2.91 -1.62
N ILE A 102 -6.63 -1.88 -1.59
CA ILE A 102 -6.73 -0.73 -2.48
C ILE A 102 -6.21 -1.13 -3.86
N ASP A 103 -7.12 -1.41 -4.78
CA ASP A 103 -6.83 -1.77 -6.17
C ASP A 103 -6.65 -0.55 -7.10
N CYS A 104 -7.13 0.63 -6.71
CA CYS A 104 -6.97 1.88 -7.43
C CYS A 104 -6.65 3.04 -6.48
N GLY A 105 -5.37 3.39 -6.36
CA GLY A 105 -4.89 4.33 -5.34
C GLY A 105 -4.44 5.69 -5.88
N LEU A 106 -4.78 6.77 -5.16
CA LEU A 106 -4.17 8.10 -5.29
C LEU A 106 -2.66 8.05 -4.98
N SER A 107 -1.93 9.11 -5.33
CA SER A 107 -0.48 9.24 -5.06
C SER A 107 -0.12 8.96 -3.59
N ARG A 108 -0.95 9.40 -2.65
CA ARG A 108 -0.82 9.15 -1.21
C ARG A 108 -0.85 7.64 -0.86
N HIS A 109 -1.75 6.88 -1.46
CA HIS A 109 -1.88 5.43 -1.21
C HIS A 109 -0.70 4.68 -1.81
N ARG A 110 -0.28 5.06 -3.02
CA ARG A 110 0.90 4.51 -3.69
C ARG A 110 2.16 4.76 -2.88
N ALA A 111 2.37 5.99 -2.41
CA ALA A 111 3.50 6.34 -1.57
C ALA A 111 3.48 5.57 -0.24
N LEU A 112 2.29 5.39 0.36
CA LEU A 112 2.15 4.64 1.62
C LEU A 112 2.45 3.15 1.43
N LEU A 113 1.88 2.50 0.41
CA LEU A 113 2.15 1.09 0.11
C LEU A 113 3.63 0.88 -0.24
N PHE A 114 4.21 1.77 -1.06
CA PHE A 114 5.64 1.74 -1.35
C PHE A 114 6.48 1.83 -0.08
N LYS A 115 6.15 2.75 0.83
CA LYS A 115 6.85 2.88 2.11
C LYS A 115 6.72 1.61 2.96
N VAL A 116 5.53 1.03 3.07
CA VAL A 116 5.28 -0.18 3.86
C VAL A 116 6.08 -1.37 3.30
N LEU A 117 6.02 -1.59 1.98
CA LEU A 117 6.74 -2.69 1.34
C LEU A 117 8.26 -2.51 1.39
N ASN A 118 8.75 -1.27 1.25
CA ASN A 118 10.17 -0.98 1.37
C ASN A 118 10.68 -1.18 2.80
N VAL A 119 9.90 -0.77 3.81
CA VAL A 119 10.22 -1.04 5.22
C VAL A 119 10.18 -2.54 5.52
N PHE A 120 9.21 -3.28 4.97
CA PHE A 120 9.18 -4.74 5.10
C PHE A 120 10.44 -5.39 4.52
N ALA A 121 10.82 -5.01 3.30
CA ALA A 121 12.03 -5.49 2.64
C ALA A 121 13.28 -5.26 3.50
N SER A 122 13.44 -4.06 4.08
CA SER A 122 14.51 -3.73 5.03
C SER A 122 14.58 -4.68 6.24
N LEU A 123 13.43 -4.92 6.88
CA LEU A 123 13.33 -5.71 8.12
C LEU A 123 13.54 -7.21 7.87
N SER A 124 13.32 -7.68 6.64
CA SER A 124 13.52 -9.07 6.24
C SER A 124 15.00 -9.48 6.03
N GLY A 125 15.95 -8.65 6.46
CA GLY A 125 17.39 -8.96 6.42
C GLY A 125 18.10 -8.53 5.14
N ILE A 126 17.52 -7.59 4.39
CA ILE A 126 18.17 -6.96 3.24
C ILE A 126 18.93 -5.75 3.77
N SER A 127 20.24 -5.89 3.98
CA SER A 127 21.09 -4.77 4.40
C SER A 127 21.15 -3.71 3.28
N PHE A 128 20.79 -2.48 3.61
CA PHE A 128 21.01 -1.29 2.78
C PHE A 128 22.45 -0.80 2.87
#